data_AF-A0A416HMS9-F1
#
_entry.id   AF-A0A416HMS9-F1
#
_cell.length_a   1.000
_cell.length_b   1.000
_cell.length_c   1.000
_cell.angle_alpha   90.00
_cell.angle_beta   90.00
_cell.angle_gamma   90.00
#
_symmetry.space_group_name_H-M   'P 1'
#
loop_
_entity.id
_entity.type
_entity.pdbx_description
1 polymer ?
#
loop_
_entity_poly.entity_id
_entity_poly.type
_entity_poly.pdbx_seq_one_letter_code
_entity_poly.pdbx_strand_id
1 'polypeptide(L)'
;MAFVKKTWKDRLVEYAGRRKITNVSTLAAQIVDMERAEGVVSEEGSPFNAASMNDLEQRAADAFSAVQQDIEGINSDLASGQIEFSFQDGKGVYRKKGADTWLPFKSKPTSIVVSAGSRNGYTNNFDLKSIPEYGKLILFDNMFPVAMHLGSAAGVDYTITGTFSYAYNSNTGVLSITFIQDNAASYRGIDKITLYYFP
;
A
#
# COMPACT_ATOMS: atom_id res chain seq x y z
N MET A 1 20.03 16.07 -3.62
CA MET A 1 20.61 17.33 -3.13
C MET A 1 19.71 17.78 -1.98
N ALA A 2 20.22 17.83 -0.75
CA ALA A 2 19.40 18.19 0.42
C ALA A 2 19.13 19.70 0.48
N PHE A 3 18.01 20.11 1.08
CA PHE A 3 17.72 21.53 1.29
C PHE A 3 18.80 22.17 2.18
N VAL A 4 19.34 23.30 1.75
CA VAL A 4 20.33 24.07 2.51
C VAL A 4 19.72 25.38 2.92
N LYS A 5 19.47 25.54 4.22
CA LYS A 5 18.89 26.74 4.81
C LYS A 5 19.79 27.94 4.58
N LYS A 6 19.23 29.06 4.11
CA LYS A 6 19.94 30.34 4.02
C LYS A 6 19.65 31.19 5.25
N THR A 7 20.61 32.04 5.63
CA THR A 7 20.42 33.03 6.69
C THR A 7 20.39 34.41 6.08
N TRP A 8 19.24 35.05 6.19
CA TRP A 8 19.01 36.42 5.76
C TRP A 8 19.49 37.38 6.85
N LYS A 9 20.11 38.48 6.42
CA LYS A 9 20.55 39.58 7.28
C LYS A 9 20.00 40.87 6.71
N ASP A 10 19.55 41.76 7.59
CA ASP A 10 19.09 43.07 7.18
C ASP A 10 20.25 43.87 6.61
N ARG A 11 19.98 44.56 5.51
CA ARG A 11 20.98 45.38 4.86
C ARG A 11 21.10 46.71 5.60
N LEU A 12 22.20 46.90 6.32
CA LEU A 12 22.59 48.17 6.93
C LEU A 12 23.38 49.00 5.91
N VAL A 13 22.93 50.24 5.66
CA VAL A 13 23.59 51.20 4.79
C VAL A 13 23.58 52.57 5.46
N GLU A 14 24.66 53.35 5.27
CA GLU A 14 24.82 54.68 5.87
C GLU A 14 23.71 55.66 5.46
N TYR A 15 23.21 55.53 4.21
CA TYR A 15 22.17 56.39 3.66
C TYR A 15 21.03 55.57 3.04
N ALA A 16 20.21 54.93 3.88
CA ALA A 16 19.03 54.24 3.42
C ALA A 16 18.06 55.21 2.70
N GLY A 17 17.57 54.82 1.52
CA GLY A 17 16.58 55.63 0.77
C GLY A 17 17.14 56.69 -0.17
N ARG A 18 18.43 57.08 -0.08
CA ARG A 18 19.02 58.03 -1.04
C ARG A 18 19.10 57.43 -2.44
N ARG A 19 18.60 58.16 -3.45
CA ARG A 19 18.70 57.80 -4.86
C ARG A 19 19.38 58.92 -5.64
N LYS A 20 20.33 58.56 -6.51
CA LYS A 20 20.92 59.47 -7.48
C LYS A 20 20.07 59.41 -8.75
N ILE A 21 19.49 60.54 -9.12
CA ILE A 21 18.71 60.66 -10.36
C ILE A 21 19.56 61.40 -11.38
N THR A 22 19.68 60.85 -12.59
CA THR A 22 20.33 61.52 -13.72
C THR A 22 19.26 61.87 -14.73
N ASN A 23 19.13 63.16 -15.04
CA ASN A 23 18.20 63.61 -16.05
C ASN A 23 18.72 63.16 -17.43
N VAL A 24 17.94 62.37 -18.16
CA VAL A 24 18.36 61.78 -19.44
C VAL A 24 18.45 62.79 -20.59
N SER A 25 17.77 63.95 -20.48
CA SER A 25 17.80 64.98 -21.53
C SER A 25 18.90 66.01 -21.32
N THR A 26 19.25 66.32 -20.07
CA THR A 26 20.31 67.30 -19.74
C THR A 26 21.61 66.66 -19.24
N LEU A 27 21.61 65.34 -19.00
CA LEU A 27 22.69 64.55 -18.39
C LEU A 27 23.15 65.04 -17.01
N ALA A 28 22.45 66.01 -16.43
CA ALA A 28 22.73 66.52 -15.10
C ALA A 28 22.29 65.51 -14.04
N ALA A 29 23.21 65.18 -13.13
CA ALA A 29 22.92 64.33 -11.99
C ALA A 29 22.68 65.19 -10.74
N GLN A 30 21.63 64.87 -9.99
CA GLN A 30 21.29 65.52 -8.73
C GLN A 30 21.02 64.48 -7.65
N ILE A 31 21.38 64.83 -6.41
CA ILE A 31 21.02 64.06 -5.22
C ILE A 31 19.72 64.65 -4.71
N VAL A 32 18.69 63.82 -4.61
CA VAL A 32 17.39 64.21 -4.08
C VAL A 32 17.05 63.31 -2.91
N ASP A 33 16.43 63.87 -1.88
CA ASP A 33 15.80 63.08 -0.83
C ASP A 33 14.42 62.66 -1.35
N MET A 34 14.16 61.35 -1.37
CA MET A 34 12.89 60.79 -1.82
C MET A 34 12.00 60.56 -0.60
N GLU A 35 10.95 61.35 -0.46
CA GLU A 35 9.86 61.07 0.47
C GLU A 35 8.82 60.14 -0.19
N ARG A 36 8.27 59.22 0.60
CA ARG A 36 7.17 58.34 0.19
C ARG A 36 5.85 59.04 0.49
N ALA A 37 5.23 59.66 -0.50
CA ALA A 37 3.88 60.22 -0.40
C ALA A 37 2.83 59.13 -0.62
N GLU A 38 2.83 58.08 0.20
CA GLU A 38 1.97 56.88 0.04
C GLU A 38 0.50 57.11 0.49
N GLY A 39 0.16 58.31 0.97
CA GLY A 39 -1.16 58.61 1.53
C GLY A 39 -1.37 58.01 2.92
N VAL A 40 -2.62 57.76 3.33
CA VAL A 40 -2.92 57.11 4.62
C VAL A 40 -2.60 55.62 4.50
N VAL A 41 -1.51 55.20 5.16
CA VAL A 41 -1.16 53.78 5.33
C VAL A 41 -2.12 53.19 6.37
N SER A 42 -3.05 52.33 5.96
CA SER A 42 -4.05 51.75 6.87
C SER A 42 -3.49 50.65 7.77
N GLU A 43 -2.40 49.99 7.37
CA GLU A 43 -1.62 49.02 8.16
C GLU A 43 -0.15 49.04 7.72
N GLU A 44 0.77 49.12 8.68
CA GLU A 44 2.22 49.20 8.43
C GLU A 44 2.81 47.79 8.20
N GLY A 45 3.35 47.52 7.02
CA GLY A 45 3.95 46.22 6.69
C GLY A 45 5.23 46.38 5.88
N SER A 46 6.36 45.86 6.39
CA SER A 46 7.60 45.74 5.62
C SER A 46 7.75 44.29 5.13
N PRO A 47 7.55 44.01 3.82
CA PRO A 47 7.46 42.64 3.31
C PRO A 47 8.79 41.87 3.27
N PHE A 48 9.92 42.55 3.49
CA PHE A 48 11.26 41.93 3.41
C PHE A 48 12.14 42.43 4.54
N ASN A 49 12.06 41.77 5.70
CA ASN A 49 13.05 41.89 6.76
C ASN A 49 13.67 40.50 7.03
N ALA A 50 14.85 40.49 7.65
CA ALA A 50 15.57 39.26 7.93
C ALA A 50 14.78 38.30 8.82
N ALA A 51 13.97 38.80 9.75
CA ALA A 51 13.17 37.95 10.63
C ALA A 51 12.13 37.14 9.84
N SER A 52 11.31 37.81 9.01
CA SER A 52 10.30 37.16 8.17
C SER A 52 10.91 36.21 7.14
N MET A 53 12.06 36.57 6.56
CA MET A 53 12.75 35.69 5.62
C MET A 53 13.39 34.48 6.31
N ASN A 54 13.95 34.65 7.50
CA ASN A 54 14.51 33.54 8.28
C ASN A 54 13.43 32.60 8.82
N ASP A 55 12.24 33.11 9.14
CA ASP A 55 11.06 32.30 9.47
C ASP A 55 10.63 31.45 8.26
N LEU A 56 10.54 32.06 7.07
CA LEU A 56 10.23 31.33 5.84
C LEU A 56 11.26 30.22 5.55
N GLU A 57 12.56 30.52 5.70
CA GLU A 57 13.63 29.53 5.55
C GLU A 57 13.53 28.40 6.57
N GLN A 58 13.10 28.70 7.81
CA GLN A 58 12.86 27.68 8.82
C GLN A 58 11.68 26.79 8.45
N ARG A 59 10.54 27.38 8.07
CA ARG A 59 9.35 26.62 7.64
C ARG A 59 9.63 25.73 6.43
N ALA A 60 10.44 26.21 5.50
CA ALA A 60 10.92 25.41 4.37
C ALA A 60 11.77 24.23 4.86
N ALA A 61 12.75 24.48 5.75
CA ALA A 61 13.59 23.44 6.33
C ALA A 61 12.78 22.36 7.07
N ASP A 62 11.77 22.77 7.85
CA ASP A 62 10.90 21.88 8.61
C ASP A 62 10.06 21.01 7.66
N ALA A 63 9.50 21.60 6.60
CA ALA A 63 8.74 20.86 5.59
C ALA A 63 9.58 19.80 4.87
N PHE A 64 10.82 20.14 4.47
CA PHE A 64 11.74 19.16 3.88
C PHE A 64 12.13 18.05 4.87
N SER A 65 12.30 18.38 6.15
CA SER A 65 12.63 17.41 7.19
C SER A 65 11.47 16.44 7.45
N ALA A 66 10.24 16.93 7.45
CA ALA A 66 9.04 16.10 7.59
C ALA A 66 8.90 15.11 6.41
N VAL A 67 9.08 15.58 5.17
CA VAL A 67 9.05 14.70 3.98
C VAL A 67 10.13 13.63 4.05
N GLN A 68 11.33 13.98 4.54
CA GLN A 68 12.41 13.01 4.70
C GLN A 68 12.06 11.93 5.74
N GLN A 69 11.44 12.32 6.86
CA GLN A 69 10.94 11.37 7.85
C GLN A 69 9.84 10.46 7.30
N ASP A 70 8.90 11.01 6.52
CA ASP A 70 7.85 10.21 5.88
C ASP A 70 8.45 9.18 4.90
N ILE A 71 9.46 9.59 4.11
CA ILE A 71 10.17 8.68 3.20
C ILE A 71 10.90 7.58 4.00
N GLU A 72 11.55 7.94 5.10
CA GLU A 72 12.23 6.97 5.97
C GLU A 72 11.24 6.00 6.63
N GLY A 73 10.07 6.49 7.07
CA GLY A 73 8.97 5.68 7.60
C GLY A 73 8.38 4.73 6.56
N ILE A 74 8.10 5.23 5.35
CA ILE A 74 7.64 4.39 4.23
C ILE A 74 8.69 3.30 3.92
N ASN A 75 9.97 3.65 3.91
CA ASN A 75 11.03 2.69 3.70
C ASN A 75 11.12 1.65 4.82
N SER A 76 10.95 2.03 6.09
CA SER A 76 10.95 1.09 7.21
C SER A 76 9.73 0.16 7.16
N ASP A 77 8.55 0.69 6.86
CA ASP A 77 7.29 -0.06 6.82
C ASP A 77 7.25 -1.03 5.62
N LEU A 78 7.90 -0.69 4.51
CA LEU A 78 8.19 -1.60 3.39
C LEU A 78 9.34 -2.57 3.71
N ALA A 79 9.35 -3.09 4.93
CA ALA A 79 10.36 -3.99 5.48
C ALA A 79 11.79 -3.45 5.37
N SER A 80 12.05 -2.16 5.54
CA SER A 80 13.38 -1.54 5.32
C SER A 80 13.93 -1.75 3.90
N GLY A 81 13.03 -1.85 2.92
CA GLY A 81 13.37 -2.27 1.57
C GLY A 81 13.84 -3.73 1.51
N GLN A 82 13.53 -4.59 2.49
CA GLN A 82 13.88 -6.01 2.43
C GLN A 82 13.13 -6.74 1.33
N ILE A 83 12.06 -6.20 0.75
CA ILE A 83 11.36 -6.83 -0.36
C ILE A 83 11.43 -5.92 -1.57
N GLU A 84 11.93 -6.45 -2.68
CA GLU A 84 11.92 -5.79 -3.97
C GLU A 84 10.80 -6.36 -4.83
N PHE A 85 10.16 -5.51 -5.62
CA PHE A 85 9.10 -5.88 -6.57
C PHE A 85 9.55 -5.56 -7.98
N SER A 86 9.18 -6.40 -8.94
CA SER A 86 9.48 -6.16 -10.36
C SER A 86 8.43 -6.82 -11.24
N PHE A 87 8.51 -6.55 -12.55
CA PHE A 87 7.72 -7.22 -13.57
C PHE A 87 8.68 -7.86 -14.56
N GLN A 88 8.64 -9.18 -14.65
CA GLN A 88 9.51 -9.98 -15.51
C GLN A 88 8.64 -11.01 -16.24
N ASP A 89 8.89 -11.21 -17.54
CA ASP A 89 8.16 -12.17 -18.37
C ASP A 89 6.62 -12.06 -18.28
N GLY A 90 6.11 -10.83 -18.15
CA GLY A 90 4.67 -10.55 -18.05
C GLY A 90 4.04 -10.94 -16.71
N LYS A 91 4.83 -11.31 -15.69
CA LYS A 91 4.37 -11.64 -14.34
C LYS A 91 4.99 -10.66 -13.34
N GLY A 92 4.21 -10.30 -12.32
CA GLY A 92 4.78 -9.63 -11.15
C GLY A 92 5.66 -10.62 -10.38
N VAL A 93 6.82 -10.17 -9.93
CA VAL A 93 7.77 -10.95 -9.13
C VAL A 93 8.19 -10.15 -7.89
N TYR A 94 8.61 -10.85 -6.84
CA TYR A 94 9.15 -10.27 -5.62
C TYR A 94 10.38 -11.05 -5.15
N ARG A 95 11.25 -10.43 -4.35
CA ARG A 95 12.35 -11.14 -3.67
C ARG A 95 12.76 -10.42 -2.41
N LYS A 96 13.54 -11.10 -1.56
CA LYS A 96 14.27 -10.38 -0.51
C LYS A 96 15.36 -9.51 -1.17
N LYS A 97 15.53 -8.25 -0.79
CA LYS A 97 16.58 -7.36 -1.30
C LYS A 97 17.95 -7.99 -1.09
N GLY A 98 18.71 -8.06 -2.18
CA GLY A 98 20.00 -8.74 -2.23
C GLY A 98 19.95 -10.26 -2.41
N ALA A 99 18.76 -10.87 -2.53
CA ALA A 99 18.64 -12.26 -2.94
C ALA A 99 18.84 -12.39 -4.47
N ASP A 100 19.46 -13.49 -4.90
CA ASP A 100 19.72 -13.73 -6.32
C ASP A 100 18.44 -14.14 -7.08
N THR A 101 17.51 -14.82 -6.41
CA THR A 101 16.31 -15.39 -7.04
C THR A 101 15.08 -14.49 -6.90
N TRP A 102 14.41 -14.22 -8.02
CA TRP A 102 13.07 -13.61 -8.06
C TRP A 102 11.99 -14.69 -7.92
N LEU A 103 11.05 -14.48 -7.01
CA LEU A 103 9.88 -15.33 -6.79
C LEU A 103 8.67 -14.71 -7.52
N PRO A 104 7.99 -15.42 -8.44
CA PRO A 104 6.77 -14.90 -9.02
C PRO A 104 5.68 -14.77 -7.96
N PHE A 105 4.84 -13.73 -8.08
CA PHE A 105 3.54 -13.78 -7.41
C PHE A 105 2.80 -15.00 -7.94
N LYS A 106 2.21 -15.78 -7.01
CA LYS A 106 1.46 -16.98 -7.39
C LYS A 106 0.39 -16.60 -8.43
N SER A 107 0.23 -17.43 -9.46
CA SER A 107 -0.71 -17.22 -10.57
C SER A 107 -2.13 -16.92 -10.06
N LYS A 108 -3.01 -16.31 -10.86
CA LYS A 108 -4.43 -16.15 -10.46
C LYS A 108 -4.98 -17.50 -9.95
N PRO A 109 -5.71 -17.54 -8.83
CA PRO A 109 -6.22 -18.79 -8.29
C PRO A 109 -7.10 -19.46 -9.34
N THR A 110 -6.79 -20.72 -9.64
CA THR A 110 -7.66 -21.57 -10.45
C THR A 110 -8.66 -22.24 -9.53
N SER A 111 -9.91 -22.39 -9.95
CA SER A 111 -10.94 -23.08 -9.17
C SER A 111 -11.46 -24.32 -9.88
N ILE A 112 -11.70 -25.38 -9.11
CA ILE A 112 -12.39 -26.59 -9.56
C ILE A 112 -13.53 -26.85 -8.61
N VAL A 113 -14.70 -27.18 -9.14
CA VAL A 113 -15.84 -27.62 -8.34
C VAL A 113 -15.72 -29.12 -8.14
N VAL A 114 -15.59 -29.54 -6.88
CA VAL A 114 -15.63 -30.94 -6.47
C VAL A 114 -16.92 -31.14 -5.67
N SER A 115 -17.99 -31.55 -6.34
CA SER A 115 -19.29 -31.77 -5.70
C SER A 115 -19.38 -33.20 -5.16
N ALA A 116 -19.73 -33.36 -3.89
CA ALA A 116 -20.11 -34.64 -3.32
C ALA A 116 -21.14 -34.42 -2.20
N GLY A 117 -22.24 -35.19 -2.25
CA GLY A 117 -23.25 -35.21 -1.20
C GLY A 117 -22.66 -35.76 0.10
N SER A 118 -22.45 -34.90 1.10
CA SER A 118 -21.83 -35.30 2.37
C SER A 118 -22.82 -35.38 3.54
N ARG A 119 -22.67 -36.38 4.41
CA ARG A 119 -23.42 -36.51 5.69
C ARG A 119 -22.49 -36.33 6.88
N ASN A 120 -23.02 -36.21 8.10
CA ASN A 120 -22.20 -36.12 9.32
C ASN A 120 -21.28 -37.34 9.46
N GLY A 121 -19.99 -37.10 9.72
CA GLY A 121 -18.95 -38.14 9.79
C GLY A 121 -18.56 -38.76 8.44
N TYR A 122 -19.24 -38.38 7.35
CA TYR A 122 -18.89 -38.85 6.02
C TYR A 122 -17.65 -38.11 5.52
N THR A 123 -16.69 -38.86 4.99
CA THR A 123 -15.47 -38.33 4.39
C THR A 123 -15.57 -38.44 2.88
N ASN A 124 -15.53 -37.30 2.21
CA ASN A 124 -15.49 -37.22 0.75
C ASN A 124 -14.04 -37.22 0.31
N ASN A 125 -13.69 -38.15 -0.57
CA ASN A 125 -12.35 -38.23 -1.14
C ASN A 125 -12.40 -37.74 -2.59
N PHE A 126 -11.57 -36.76 -2.90
CA PHE A 126 -11.45 -36.17 -4.22
C PHE A 126 -10.06 -36.46 -4.80
N ASP A 127 -10.04 -37.05 -6.00
CA ASP A 127 -8.80 -37.27 -6.74
C ASP A 127 -8.42 -35.98 -7.48
N LEU A 128 -7.27 -35.41 -7.13
CA LEU A 128 -6.75 -34.17 -7.70
C LEU A 128 -5.69 -34.40 -8.78
N LYS A 129 -5.47 -35.64 -9.25
CA LYS A 129 -4.44 -35.95 -10.27
C LYS A 129 -4.65 -35.25 -11.61
N SER A 130 -5.85 -34.77 -11.89
CA SER A 130 -6.14 -33.94 -13.08
C SER A 130 -5.53 -32.54 -12.98
N ILE A 131 -5.12 -32.09 -11.80
CA ILE A 131 -4.44 -30.82 -11.58
C ILE A 131 -2.95 -30.99 -11.96
N PRO A 132 -2.41 -30.16 -12.87
CA PRO A 132 -0.98 -30.15 -13.16
C PRO A 132 -0.16 -29.94 -11.88
N GLU A 133 0.90 -30.72 -11.72
CA GLU A 133 1.77 -30.64 -10.55
C GLU A 133 1.07 -30.85 -9.20
N TYR A 134 -0.03 -31.62 -9.14
CA TYR A 134 -0.79 -31.87 -7.90
C TYR A 134 0.10 -32.22 -6.69
N GLY A 135 1.21 -32.95 -6.89
CA GLY A 135 2.14 -33.32 -5.82
C GLY A 135 2.83 -32.15 -5.11
N LYS A 136 2.77 -30.93 -5.68
CA LYS A 136 3.26 -29.69 -5.07
C LYS A 136 2.18 -28.92 -4.31
N LEU A 137 0.94 -29.41 -4.29
CA LEU A 137 -0.13 -28.78 -3.54
C LEU A 137 0.05 -29.02 -2.03
N ILE A 138 -0.15 -27.96 -1.27
CA ILE A 138 -0.03 -27.85 0.17
C ILE A 138 -1.30 -27.18 0.66
N LEU A 139 -2.05 -27.94 1.46
CA LEU A 139 -3.31 -27.51 2.05
C LEU A 139 -3.09 -26.23 2.89
N PHE A 140 -3.90 -25.20 2.63
CA PHE A 140 -3.85 -23.87 3.22
C PHE A 140 -2.59 -23.01 2.93
N ASP A 141 -1.74 -23.41 1.99
CA ASP A 141 -0.65 -22.55 1.46
C ASP A 141 -0.87 -22.19 -0.02
N ASN A 142 -0.97 -23.19 -0.89
CA ASN A 142 -1.31 -22.99 -2.31
C ASN A 142 -2.59 -23.72 -2.73
N MET A 143 -3.32 -24.34 -1.79
CA MET A 143 -4.58 -25.03 -2.04
C MET A 143 -5.59 -24.76 -0.91
N PHE A 144 -6.77 -24.27 -1.25
CA PHE A 144 -7.78 -23.81 -0.30
C PHE A 144 -9.14 -24.41 -0.67
N PRO A 145 -9.53 -25.54 -0.05
CA PRO A 145 -10.88 -26.07 -0.19
C PRO A 145 -11.88 -25.17 0.53
N VAL A 146 -12.89 -24.71 -0.19
CA VAL A 146 -14.01 -23.93 0.33
C VAL A 146 -15.26 -24.76 0.16
N ALA A 147 -15.71 -25.38 1.26
CA ALA A 147 -17.01 -26.03 1.29
C ALA A 147 -18.12 -24.97 1.30
N MET A 148 -19.04 -25.05 0.36
CA MET A 148 -20.23 -24.20 0.30
C MET A 148 -21.49 -25.09 0.36
N HIS A 149 -22.53 -24.60 1.02
CA HIS A 149 -23.83 -25.25 1.02
C HIS A 149 -24.74 -24.66 -0.08
N LEU A 150 -25.51 -25.51 -0.75
CA LEU A 150 -26.54 -25.12 -1.72
C LEU A 150 -27.71 -26.13 -1.73
N GLY A 151 -28.34 -26.35 -0.56
CA GLY A 151 -29.34 -27.42 -0.46
C GLY A 151 -30.40 -27.24 0.61
N SER A 152 -31.42 -26.42 0.31
CA SER A 152 -32.70 -26.50 0.99
C SER A 152 -33.40 -27.81 0.58
N ALA A 153 -33.36 -28.83 1.45
CA ALA A 153 -34.41 -29.84 1.43
C ALA A 153 -35.65 -29.23 2.10
N ALA A 154 -36.65 -28.90 1.28
CA ALA A 154 -38.02 -28.57 1.66
C ALA A 154 -38.30 -27.18 2.29
N GLY A 155 -37.81 -26.09 1.68
CA GLY A 155 -38.40 -24.75 1.87
C GLY A 155 -38.17 -24.10 3.24
N VAL A 156 -37.22 -24.61 4.02
CA VAL A 156 -36.78 -23.99 5.27
C VAL A 156 -35.29 -23.62 5.16
N ASP A 157 -34.92 -22.45 5.65
CA ASP A 157 -33.54 -22.03 5.83
C ASP A 157 -32.96 -22.77 7.05
N TYR A 158 -31.92 -23.57 6.85
CA TYR A 158 -31.25 -24.26 7.94
C TYR A 158 -29.90 -23.59 8.19
N THR A 159 -29.71 -23.08 9.41
CA THR A 159 -28.40 -22.64 9.90
C THR A 159 -27.56 -23.86 10.24
N ILE A 160 -26.40 -24.01 9.59
CA ILE A 160 -25.45 -25.06 9.94
C ILE A 160 -24.57 -24.58 11.09
N THR A 161 -24.56 -25.32 12.19
CA THR A 161 -23.50 -25.32 13.21
C THR A 161 -22.66 -26.59 13.03
N GLY A 162 -21.43 -26.42 12.54
CA GLY A 162 -20.50 -27.51 12.31
C GLY A 162 -19.20 -27.05 11.69
N THR A 163 -18.18 -27.91 11.75
CA THR A 163 -16.83 -27.67 11.24
C THR A 163 -16.46 -28.70 10.18
N PHE A 164 -15.40 -28.42 9.43
CA PHE A 164 -14.84 -29.32 8.44
C PHE A 164 -13.42 -29.70 8.82
N SER A 165 -13.09 -30.98 8.70
CA SER A 165 -11.71 -31.46 8.73
C SER A 165 -11.24 -31.73 7.31
N TYR A 166 -9.99 -31.36 7.03
CA TYR A 166 -9.37 -31.44 5.73
C TYR A 166 -8.03 -32.18 5.84
N ALA A 167 -7.79 -33.13 4.93
CA ALA A 167 -6.52 -33.82 4.82
C ALA A 167 -6.14 -33.96 3.34
N TYR A 168 -4.88 -33.71 3.00
CA TYR A 168 -4.37 -33.90 1.65
C TYR A 168 -3.12 -34.77 1.66
N ASN A 169 -3.08 -35.76 0.78
CA ASN A 169 -1.90 -36.60 0.57
C ASN A 169 -1.32 -36.33 -0.83
N SER A 170 -0.19 -35.62 -0.89
CA SER A 170 0.49 -35.24 -2.13
C SER A 170 1.04 -36.43 -2.92
N ASN A 171 1.36 -37.55 -2.25
CA ASN A 171 1.83 -38.76 -2.93
C ASN A 171 0.69 -39.46 -3.70
N THR A 172 -0.51 -39.49 -3.11
CA THR A 172 -1.67 -40.15 -3.73
C THR A 172 -2.55 -39.19 -4.52
N GLY A 173 -2.43 -37.87 -4.32
CA GLY A 173 -3.26 -36.85 -4.93
C GLY A 173 -4.67 -36.75 -4.33
N VAL A 174 -4.93 -37.38 -3.18
CA VAL A 174 -6.27 -37.46 -2.59
C VAL A 174 -6.48 -36.36 -1.56
N LEU A 175 -7.52 -35.56 -1.76
CA LEU A 175 -8.07 -34.61 -0.78
C LEU A 175 -9.28 -35.23 -0.09
N SER A 176 -9.19 -35.38 1.23
CA SER A 176 -10.25 -35.87 2.10
C SER A 176 -10.90 -34.72 2.86
N ILE A 177 -12.22 -34.62 2.78
CA ILE A 177 -13.01 -33.60 3.49
C ILE A 177 -14.10 -34.30 4.30
N THR A 178 -14.02 -34.14 5.61
CA THR A 178 -14.96 -34.73 6.57
C THR A 178 -15.82 -33.63 7.17
N PHE A 179 -17.14 -33.78 7.09
CA PHE A 179 -18.06 -32.91 7.80
C PHE A 179 -18.24 -33.37 9.25
N ILE A 180 -18.02 -32.45 10.20
CA ILE A 180 -18.13 -32.68 11.63
C ILE A 180 -19.24 -31.76 12.15
N GLN A 181 -20.40 -32.35 12.45
CA GLN A 181 -21.57 -31.59 12.92
C GLN A 181 -21.50 -31.35 14.43
N ASP A 182 -21.96 -30.18 14.90
CA ASP A 182 -22.07 -29.89 16.34
C ASP A 182 -23.29 -30.55 17.00
N ASN A 183 -24.28 -31.00 16.22
CA ASN A 183 -25.56 -31.52 16.74
C ASN A 183 -26.21 -32.59 15.83
N ALA A 184 -26.49 -33.78 16.35
CA ALA A 184 -26.77 -35.01 15.57
C ALA A 184 -28.12 -35.07 14.81
N ALA A 185 -28.99 -34.06 14.92
CA ALA A 185 -30.41 -34.17 14.55
C ALA A 185 -30.77 -33.65 13.14
N SER A 186 -29.83 -33.19 12.33
CA SER A 186 -30.13 -32.59 11.01
C SER A 186 -29.34 -33.26 9.88
N TYR A 187 -30.02 -34.06 9.05
CA TYR A 187 -29.50 -34.50 7.76
C TYR A 187 -29.42 -33.30 6.80
N ARG A 188 -28.21 -32.81 6.50
CA ARG A 188 -27.98 -31.75 5.52
C ARG A 188 -26.71 -32.07 4.72
N GLY A 189 -26.87 -32.16 3.41
CA GLY A 189 -25.81 -32.48 2.43
C GLY A 189 -24.85 -31.32 2.22
N ILE A 190 -23.56 -31.58 1.96
CA ILE A 190 -22.74 -30.65 1.17
C ILE A 190 -23.17 -30.81 -0.30
N ASP A 191 -23.47 -29.73 -1.02
CA ASP A 191 -23.78 -29.81 -2.46
C ASP A 191 -22.62 -29.36 -3.35
N LYS A 192 -21.73 -28.51 -2.81
CA LYS A 192 -20.65 -27.92 -3.60
C LYS A 192 -19.40 -27.61 -2.77
N ILE A 193 -18.28 -28.22 -3.12
CA ILE A 193 -16.97 -27.79 -2.63
C ILE A 193 -16.23 -27.13 -3.79
N THR A 194 -15.69 -25.95 -3.57
CA THR A 194 -14.86 -25.25 -4.55
C THR A 194 -13.43 -25.28 -4.06
N LEU A 195 -12.53 -25.89 -4.83
CA LEU A 195 -11.11 -25.92 -4.54
C LEU A 195 -10.44 -24.77 -5.27
N TYR A 196 -9.88 -23.80 -4.54
CA TYR A 196 -8.99 -22.80 -5.10
C TYR A 196 -7.55 -23.27 -4.98
N TYR A 197 -6.78 -23.20 -6.06
CA TYR A 197 -5.36 -23.54 -6.03
C TYR A 197 -4.52 -22.59 -6.87
N PHE A 198 -3.25 -22.52 -6.51
CA PHE A 198 -2.26 -21.67 -7.13
C PHE A 198 -1.17 -22.57 -7.74
N PRO A 199 -1.20 -22.78 -9.07
CA PRO A 199 -0.14 -23.51 -9.76
C PRO A 199 1.20 -22.76 -9.67
#